data_AF-A0A848TM13-F1
#
_entry.id   AF-A0A848TM13-F1
#
_cell.length_a   1.000
_cell.length_b   1.000
_cell.length_c   1.000
_cell.angle_alpha   90.00
_cell.angle_beta   90.00
_cell.angle_gamma   90.00
#
_symmetry.space_group_name_H-M   'P 1'
#
loop_
_entity.id
_entity.type
_entity.pdbx_description
1 polymer ?
#
loop_
_entity_poly.entity_id
_entity_poly.type
_entity_poly.pdbx_seq_one_letter_code
_entity_poly.pdbx_strand_id
1 'polypeptide(L)'
;MGLFILRRLGVMILTALCLTFIVFFLTNLYPNLEKLAKTQGNQRMSDEAVTSYLEKNGYLQPLPVKYGQWLGVLPGHVYENPQSGDVTGRCIERDVEPRDAPRFCGILQGDWGVSTVFKDDVGRIIGTRLGLTGKLMFWVMVLMVPSALLIGVLAGMREGSKLDRSLSTFS
;
A
#
# COMPACT_ATOMS: atom_id res chain seq x y z
N MET A 1 31.51 -6.59 -10.59
CA MET A 1 30.07 -6.93 -10.63
C MET A 1 29.31 -6.47 -9.37
N GLY A 2 29.83 -6.69 -8.16
CA GLY A 2 29.17 -6.30 -6.90
C GLY A 2 28.83 -4.80 -6.77
N LEU A 3 29.74 -3.90 -7.18
CA LEU A 3 29.50 -2.45 -7.12
C LEU A 3 28.34 -2.01 -8.05
N PHE A 4 28.17 -2.67 -9.20
CA PHE A 4 27.06 -2.41 -10.12
C PHE A 4 25.72 -2.85 -9.50
N ILE A 5 25.69 -4.03 -8.89
CA ILE A 5 24.51 -4.56 -8.20
C ILE A 5 24.13 -3.65 -7.02
N LEU A 6 25.11 -3.24 -6.20
CA LEU A 6 24.89 -2.34 -5.07
C LEU A 6 24.34 -0.98 -5.52
N ARG A 7 24.93 -0.37 -6.56
CA ARG A 7 24.45 0.90 -7.12
C ARG A 7 23.04 0.77 -7.66
N ARG A 8 22.73 -0.31 -8.36
CA ARG A 8 21.40 -0.54 -8.92
C ARG A 8 20.35 -0.78 -7.83
N LEU A 9 20.65 -1.62 -6.84
CA LEU A 9 19.77 -1.83 -5.68
C LEU A 9 19.56 -0.54 -4.90
N GLY A 10 20.62 0.23 -4.66
CA GLY A 10 20.53 1.52 -3.98
C GLY A 10 19.61 2.51 -4.71
N VAL A 11 19.76 2.64 -6.04
CA VAL A 11 18.88 3.50 -6.84
C VAL A 11 17.44 2.99 -6.81
N MET A 12 17.20 1.68 -6.94
CA MET A 12 15.84 1.12 -6.87
C MET A 12 15.18 1.38 -5.52
N ILE A 13 15.89 1.15 -4.41
CA ILE A 13 15.38 1.43 -3.06
C ILE A 13 15.10 2.93 -2.88
N LEU A 14 16.02 3.79 -3.32
CA LEU A 14 15.84 5.23 -3.23
C LEU A 14 14.60 5.69 -4.01
N THR A 15 14.45 5.22 -5.26
CA THR A 15 13.27 5.56 -6.07
C THR A 15 11.97 5.07 -5.42
N ALA A 16 11.98 3.85 -4.86
CA ALA A 16 10.82 3.32 -4.14
C ALA A 16 10.48 4.19 -2.93
N LEU A 17 11.46 4.53 -2.09
CA LEU A 17 11.27 5.39 -0.91
C LEU A 17 10.77 6.79 -1.28
N CYS A 18 11.29 7.39 -2.36
CA CYS A 18 10.81 8.68 -2.85
C CYS A 18 9.35 8.60 -3.30
N LEU A 19 8.98 7.59 -4.10
CA LEU A 19 7.62 7.42 -4.58
C LEU A 19 6.64 7.14 -3.44
N THR A 20 7.00 6.24 -2.50
CA THR A 20 6.16 5.95 -1.33
C THR A 20 6.03 7.16 -0.43
N PHE A 21 7.08 7.95 -0.25
CA PHE A 21 7.01 9.19 0.53
C PHE A 21 6.08 10.22 -0.12
N ILE A 22 6.13 10.40 -1.45
CA ILE A 22 5.22 11.30 -2.16
C ILE A 22 3.76 10.86 -1.98
N VAL A 23 3.47 9.57 -2.20
CA VAL A 23 2.11 9.04 -2.01
C VAL A 23 1.67 9.17 -0.55
N PHE A 24 2.56 8.89 0.40
CA PHE A 24 2.29 9.05 1.83
C PHE A 24 1.97 10.50 2.17
N PHE A 25 2.76 11.46 1.67
CA PHE A 25 2.52 12.88 1.84
C PHE A 25 1.15 13.30 1.33
N LEU A 26 0.81 12.93 0.09
CA LEU A 26 -0.48 13.28 -0.53
C LEU A 26 -1.67 12.69 0.24
N THR A 27 -1.53 11.47 0.75
CA THR A 27 -2.60 10.79 1.53
C THR A 27 -2.71 11.30 2.97
N ASN A 28 -1.62 11.81 3.55
CA ASN A 28 -1.56 12.32 4.93
C ASN A 28 -1.73 13.85 5.03
N LEU A 29 -2.20 14.51 3.97
CA LEU A 29 -2.57 15.93 4.04
C LEU A 29 -3.73 16.14 5.02
N TYR A 30 -3.72 17.29 5.71
CA TYR A 30 -4.73 17.63 6.72
C TYR A 30 -6.18 17.44 6.24
N PRO A 31 -6.60 17.87 5.03
CA PRO A 31 -7.97 17.66 4.55
C PRO A 31 -8.37 16.18 4.40
N ASN A 32 -7.41 15.29 4.12
CA ASN A 32 -7.68 13.85 4.06
C ASN A 32 -7.80 13.24 5.46
N LEU A 33 -7.00 13.73 6.40
CA LEU A 33 -7.05 13.31 7.80
C LEU A 33 -8.34 13.77 8.49
N GLU A 34 -8.80 14.99 8.21
CA GLU A 34 -10.10 15.49 8.69
C GLU A 34 -11.26 14.61 8.19
N LYS A 35 -11.26 14.26 6.89
CA LYS A 35 -12.25 13.33 6.32
C LYS A 35 -12.20 11.97 7.00
N LEU A 36 -11.01 11.45 7.27
CA LEU A 36 -10.83 10.20 8.00
C LEU A 36 -11.43 10.29 9.42
N ALA A 37 -11.15 11.37 10.16
CA ALA A 37 -11.68 11.58 11.50
C ALA A 37 -13.23 11.63 11.50
N LYS A 38 -13.83 12.43 10.62
CA LYS A 38 -15.29 12.55 10.48
C LYS A 38 -15.96 11.24 10.04
N THR A 39 -15.26 10.41 9.25
CA THR A 39 -15.77 9.10 8.81
C THR A 39 -15.68 8.02 9.90
N GLN A 40 -14.62 8.05 10.72
CA GLN A 40 -14.42 7.06 11.78
C GLN A 40 -15.17 7.39 13.08
N GLY A 41 -15.28 8.67 13.42
CA GLY A 41 -16.04 9.13 14.57
C GLY A 41 -17.49 9.41 14.21
N ASN A 42 -17.78 10.66 13.87
CA ASN A 42 -19.11 11.11 13.47
C ASN A 42 -19.02 12.23 12.43
N GLN A 43 -19.89 12.20 11.42
CA GLN A 43 -19.92 13.20 10.34
C GLN A 43 -20.20 14.62 10.85
N ARG A 44 -20.77 14.75 12.05
CA ARG A 44 -21.08 16.01 12.73
C ARG A 44 -20.06 16.43 13.80
N MET A 45 -18.85 15.85 13.79
CA MET A 45 -17.78 16.27 14.72
C MET A 45 -17.41 17.74 14.49
N SER A 46 -17.26 18.49 15.58
CA SER A 46 -16.68 19.85 15.55
C SER A 46 -15.20 19.79 15.22
N ASP A 47 -14.62 20.93 14.83
CA ASP A 47 -13.21 21.00 14.46
C ASP A 47 -12.28 20.69 15.65
N GLU A 48 -12.67 21.05 16.88
CA GLU A 48 -11.93 20.66 18.09
C GLU A 48 -11.98 19.14 18.33
N ALA A 49 -13.10 18.50 18.03
CA ALA A 49 -13.22 17.06 18.15
C ALA A 49 -12.35 16.35 17.10
N VAL A 50 -12.22 16.92 15.89
CA VAL A 50 -11.33 16.42 14.85
C VAL A 50 -9.87 16.51 15.29
N THR A 51 -9.42 17.66 15.79
CA THR A 51 -8.02 17.83 16.21
C THR A 51 -7.68 16.89 17.36
N SER A 52 -8.57 16.74 18.35
CA SER A 52 -8.42 15.78 19.44
C SER A 52 -8.32 14.34 18.93
N TYR A 53 -9.16 13.94 17.97
CA TYR A 53 -9.07 12.62 17.34
C TYR A 53 -7.74 12.43 16.61
N LEU A 54 -7.29 13.43 15.84
CA LEU A 54 -6.04 13.34 15.08
C LEU A 54 -4.81 13.32 15.99
N GLU A 55 -4.83 14.06 17.09
CA GLU A 55 -3.77 14.06 18.10
C GLU A 55 -3.65 12.71 18.78
N LYS A 56 -4.77 12.17 19.30
CA LYS A 56 -4.84 10.87 19.97
C LYS A 56 -4.31 9.72 19.10
N ASN A 57 -4.55 9.79 17.79
CA ASN A 57 -4.11 8.77 16.84
C ASN A 57 -2.71 9.06 16.23
N GLY A 58 -2.02 10.11 16.66
CA GLY A 58 -0.67 10.45 16.18
C GLY A 58 -0.59 11.08 14.79
N TYR A 59 -1.72 11.47 14.20
CA TYR A 59 -1.77 12.07 12.86
C TYR A 59 -1.21 13.49 12.80
N LEU A 60 -1.12 14.19 13.94
CA LEU A 60 -0.54 15.54 14.04
C LEU A 60 0.99 15.55 14.17
N GLN A 61 1.63 14.39 14.27
CA GLN A 61 3.09 14.33 14.33
C GLN A 61 3.74 14.81 13.01
N PRO A 62 5.00 15.29 13.07
CA PRO A 62 5.74 15.66 11.86
C PRO A 62 5.70 14.54 10.82
N LEU A 63 5.46 14.89 9.56
CA LEU A 63 5.34 13.94 8.43
C LEU A 63 6.46 12.89 8.36
N PRO A 64 7.75 13.24 8.51
CA PRO A 64 8.84 12.26 8.51
C PRO A 64 8.73 11.24 9.65
N VAL A 65 8.22 11.64 10.81
CA VAL A 65 8.01 10.75 11.96
C VAL A 65 6.91 9.74 11.64
N LYS A 66 5.77 10.21 11.12
CA LYS A 66 4.66 9.33 10.71
C LYS A 66 5.10 8.33 9.64
N TYR A 67 5.87 8.78 8.66
CA TYR A 67 6.40 7.92 7.61
C TYR A 67 7.38 6.88 8.16
N GLY A 68 8.29 7.28 9.05
CA GLY A 68 9.24 6.37 9.69
C GLY A 68 8.55 5.33 10.57
N GLN A 69 7.48 5.71 11.28
CA GLN A 69 6.64 4.78 12.04
C GLN A 69 5.92 3.81 11.12
N TRP A 70 5.38 4.29 10.00
CA TRP A 70 4.69 3.43 9.03
C TRP A 70 5.62 2.43 8.35
N LEU A 71 6.82 2.87 8.00
CA LEU A 71 7.85 1.98 7.46
C LEU A 71 8.32 0.98 8.53
N GLY A 72 8.29 1.36 9.80
CA GLY A 72 8.75 0.54 10.92
C GLY A 72 10.19 0.84 11.37
N VAL A 73 10.77 1.98 10.95
CA VAL A 73 12.11 2.42 11.37
C VAL A 73 12.09 3.31 12.61
N LEU A 74 10.92 3.84 12.98
CA LEU A 74 10.71 4.62 14.19
C LEU A 74 9.72 3.92 15.13
N PRO A 75 9.83 4.15 16.45
CA PRO A 75 8.91 3.58 17.43
C PRO A 75 7.49 4.10 17.20
N GLY A 76 6.50 3.22 17.35
CA GLY A 76 5.09 3.55 17.15
C GLY A 76 4.61 4.68 18.07
N HIS A 77 3.62 5.42 17.61
CA HIS A 77 2.99 6.47 18.41
C HIS A 77 2.30 5.85 19.64
N VAL A 78 2.50 6.47 20.80
CA VAL A 78 1.84 6.12 22.07
C VAL A 78 1.22 7.39 22.63
N TYR A 79 -0.01 7.28 23.09
CA TYR A 79 -0.82 8.33 23.68
C TYR A 79 -1.37 7.87 25.02
N GLU A 80 -1.05 8.61 26.07
CA GLU A 80 -1.57 8.40 27.41
C GLU A 80 -2.77 9.30 27.64
N ASN A 81 -3.91 8.73 28.03
CA ASN A 81 -5.10 9.52 28.33
C ASN A 81 -4.96 10.21 29.70
N PRO A 82 -4.96 11.56 29.77
CA PRO A 82 -4.82 12.27 31.04
C PRO A 82 -5.93 12.01 32.06
N GLN A 83 -7.11 11.57 31.60
CA GLN A 83 -8.31 11.43 32.44
C GLN A 83 -8.51 10.01 32.97
N SER A 84 -8.22 8.99 32.16
CA SER A 84 -8.39 7.58 32.54
C SER A 84 -7.07 6.87 32.88
N GLY A 85 -5.91 7.45 32.53
CA GLY A 85 -4.61 6.79 32.67
C GLY A 85 -4.37 5.66 31.66
N ASP A 86 -5.31 5.42 30.74
CA ASP A 86 -5.17 4.38 29.73
C ASP A 86 -4.09 4.75 28.71
N VAL A 87 -3.18 3.81 28.45
CA VAL A 87 -2.14 3.93 27.43
C VAL A 87 -2.66 3.30 26.14
N THR A 88 -2.78 4.10 25.10
CA THR A 88 -3.15 3.64 23.76
C THR A 88 -1.99 3.89 22.81
N GLY A 89 -1.88 3.12 21.73
CA GLY A 89 -0.77 3.29 20.81
C GLY A 89 -0.98 2.53 19.53
N ARG A 90 -0.20 2.87 18.51
CA ARG A 90 -0.27 2.24 17.19
C ARG A 90 0.03 0.75 17.24
N CYS A 91 1.01 0.36 18.06
CA CYS A 91 1.47 -1.02 18.20
C CYS A 91 0.82 -1.77 19.36
N ILE A 92 -0.09 -1.13 20.09
CA ILE A 92 -0.76 -1.71 21.26
C ILE A 92 -2.10 -2.26 20.79
N GLU A 93 -2.18 -3.59 20.70
CA GLU A 93 -3.44 -4.27 20.40
C GLU A 93 -4.39 -4.22 21.61
N ARG A 94 -5.69 -4.41 21.35
CA ARG A 94 -6.73 -4.31 22.38
C ARG A 94 -6.59 -5.34 23.51
N ASP A 95 -5.99 -6.48 23.22
CA ASP A 95 -5.89 -7.62 24.14
C ASP A 95 -4.48 -7.81 24.74
N VAL A 96 -3.57 -6.85 24.49
CA VAL A 96 -2.18 -6.91 24.95
C VAL A 96 -1.92 -5.80 25.96
N GLU A 97 -1.29 -6.13 27.09
CA GLU A 97 -0.89 -5.11 28.04
C GLU A 97 0.15 -4.15 27.41
N PRO A 98 0.06 -2.84 27.65
CA PRO A 98 0.98 -1.85 27.05
C PRO A 98 2.47 -2.13 27.27
N ARG A 99 2.82 -2.91 28.30
CA ARG A 99 4.20 -3.27 28.65
C ARG A 99 4.78 -4.36 27.75
N ASP A 100 3.94 -5.23 27.21
CA ASP A 100 4.35 -6.37 26.37
C ASP A 100 4.25 -6.06 24.87
N ALA A 101 3.65 -4.91 24.52
CA ALA A 101 3.49 -4.48 23.15
C ALA A 101 4.85 -4.17 22.47
N PRO A 102 5.06 -4.58 21.21
CA PRO A 102 6.28 -4.30 20.49
C PRO A 102 6.44 -2.79 20.26
N ARG A 103 7.66 -2.29 20.47
CA ARG A 103 7.97 -0.86 20.27
C ARG A 103 7.90 -0.43 18.79
N PHE A 104 8.16 -1.36 17.88
CA PHE A 104 8.17 -1.13 16.44
C PHE A 104 7.10 -2.01 15.78
N CYS A 105 6.19 -1.37 15.06
CA CYS A 105 5.18 -2.00 14.23
C CYS A 105 5.06 -1.21 12.94
N GLY A 106 5.27 -1.88 11.81
CA GLY A 106 5.31 -1.26 10.50
C GLY A 106 5.62 -2.28 9.42
N ILE A 107 5.74 -1.80 8.19
CA ILE A 107 5.86 -2.67 7.01
C ILE A 107 7.07 -3.60 7.11
N LEU A 108 8.20 -3.11 7.64
CA LEU A 108 9.41 -3.92 7.79
C LEU A 108 9.25 -5.06 8.80
N GLN A 109 8.33 -4.93 9.76
CA GLN A 109 7.98 -5.97 10.74
C GLN A 109 6.87 -6.89 10.22
N GLY A 110 6.33 -6.64 9.02
CA GLY A 110 5.20 -7.37 8.47
C GLY A 110 3.83 -6.88 8.96
N ASP A 111 3.79 -5.75 9.69
CA ASP A 111 2.54 -5.10 10.08
C ASP A 111 2.17 -4.01 9.08
N TRP A 112 1.14 -4.30 8.27
CA TRP A 112 0.62 -3.38 7.25
C TRP A 112 -0.54 -2.53 7.78
N GLY A 113 -0.95 -2.76 9.02
CA GLY A 113 -2.09 -2.15 9.67
C GLY A 113 -3.45 -2.70 9.23
N VAL A 114 -4.50 -2.12 9.83
CA VAL A 114 -5.90 -2.47 9.59
C VAL A 114 -6.56 -1.40 8.73
N SER A 115 -7.42 -1.83 7.80
CA SER A 115 -8.21 -0.90 6.99
C SER A 115 -9.30 -0.23 7.82
N THR A 116 -9.34 1.10 7.84
CA THR A 116 -10.39 1.88 8.51
C THR A 116 -11.75 1.77 7.81
N VAL A 117 -11.78 1.36 6.54
CA VAL A 117 -13.01 1.23 5.74
C VAL A 117 -13.51 -0.21 5.76
N PHE A 118 -12.64 -1.18 5.47
CA PHE A 118 -13.03 -2.59 5.39
C PHE A 118 -12.97 -3.33 6.73
N LYS A 119 -12.36 -2.72 7.76
CA LYS A 119 -12.18 -3.31 9.10
C LYS A 119 -11.51 -4.69 9.08
N ASP A 120 -10.59 -4.89 8.14
CA ASP A 120 -9.82 -6.13 7.94
C ASP A 120 -8.35 -5.76 7.68
N ASP A 121 -7.47 -6.76 7.79
CA ASP A 121 -6.03 -6.58 7.65
C ASP A 121 -5.66 -6.16 6.23
N VAL A 122 -4.86 -5.11 6.10
CA VAL A 122 -4.43 -4.59 4.79
C VAL A 122 -3.69 -5.66 4.00
N GLY A 123 -2.86 -6.47 4.68
CA GLY A 123 -2.14 -7.59 4.06
C GLY A 123 -3.08 -8.63 3.42
N ARG A 124 -4.17 -9.00 4.11
CA ARG A 124 -5.18 -9.93 3.58
C ARG A 124 -5.89 -9.35 2.36
N ILE A 125 -6.27 -8.06 2.42
CA ILE A 125 -6.94 -7.38 1.31
C ILE A 125 -6.04 -7.34 0.08
N ILE A 126 -4.78 -6.91 0.24
CA ILE A 126 -3.80 -6.85 -0.85
C ILE A 126 -3.55 -8.25 -1.42
N GLY A 127 -3.34 -9.25 -0.55
CA GLY A 127 -3.11 -10.64 -0.97
C GLY A 127 -4.26 -11.21 -1.79
N THR A 128 -5.50 -10.98 -1.34
CA THR A 128 -6.70 -11.44 -2.04
C THR A 128 -6.82 -10.79 -3.43
N ARG A 129 -6.62 -9.47 -3.51
CA ARG A 129 -6.70 -8.74 -4.79
C ARG A 129 -5.59 -9.15 -5.76
N LEU A 130 -4.37 -9.28 -5.26
CA LEU A 130 -3.24 -9.74 -6.07
C LEU A 130 -3.47 -11.15 -6.61
N GLY A 131 -4.02 -12.06 -5.79
CA GLY A 131 -4.38 -13.40 -6.23
C GLY A 131 -5.45 -13.41 -7.32
N LEU A 132 -6.48 -12.56 -7.21
CA LEU A 132 -7.52 -12.43 -8.24
C LEU A 132 -6.96 -11.87 -9.55
N THR A 133 -6.11 -10.85 -9.50
CA THR A 133 -5.42 -10.30 -10.68
C THR A 133 -4.52 -11.34 -11.33
N GLY A 134 -3.76 -12.09 -10.53
CA GLY A 134 -2.91 -13.18 -11.01
C GLY A 134 -3.71 -14.28 -11.71
N LYS A 135 -4.86 -14.68 -11.13
CA LYS A 135 -5.77 -15.67 -11.73
C LYS A 135 -6.33 -15.18 -13.07
N LEU A 136 -6.74 -13.91 -13.15
CA LEU A 136 -7.24 -13.32 -14.40
C LEU A 136 -6.14 -13.26 -15.47
N MET A 137 -4.97 -12.74 -15.11
CA MET A 137 -3.81 -12.63 -16.00
C MET A 137 -3.34 -14.01 -16.49
N PHE A 138 -3.40 -15.03 -15.64
CA PHE A 138 -3.09 -16.40 -16.02
C PHE A 138 -3.97 -16.88 -17.18
N TRP A 139 -5.29 -16.71 -17.08
CA TRP A 139 -6.21 -17.11 -18.15
C TRP A 139 -6.01 -16.29 -19.44
N VAL A 140 -5.70 -15.00 -19.30
CA VAL A 140 -5.35 -14.15 -20.45
C VAL A 140 -4.10 -14.68 -21.15
N MET A 141 -3.04 -15.01 -20.42
CA MET A 141 -1.81 -15.57 -21.00
C MET A 141 -2.03 -16.94 -21.64
N VAL A 142 -2.82 -17.81 -21.00
CA VAL A 142 -3.18 -19.14 -21.53
C VAL A 142 -3.90 -19.04 -22.87
N LEU A 143 -4.70 -17.98 -23.10
CA LEU A 143 -5.39 -17.78 -24.36
C LEU A 143 -4.57 -16.99 -25.38
N MET A 144 -3.93 -15.90 -24.96
CA MET A 144 -3.18 -15.02 -25.87
C MET A 144 -1.90 -15.67 -26.39
N VAL A 145 -1.14 -16.37 -25.55
CA VAL A 145 0.16 -16.92 -25.98
C VAL A 145 -0.01 -17.97 -27.08
N PRO A 146 -0.87 -18.99 -26.94
CA PRO A 146 -1.08 -19.96 -28.02
C PRO A 146 -1.71 -19.35 -29.28
N SER A 147 -2.70 -18.46 -29.12
CA SER A 147 -3.34 -17.82 -30.27
C SER A 147 -2.37 -16.92 -31.05
N ALA A 148 -1.57 -16.10 -30.37
CA ALA A 148 -0.56 -15.26 -30.99
C ALA A 148 0.53 -16.09 -31.69
N LEU A 149 0.98 -17.20 -31.08
CA LEU A 149 1.94 -18.11 -31.70
C LEU A 149 1.36 -18.77 -32.95
N LEU A 150 0.12 -19.27 -32.90
CA LEU A 150 -0.54 -19.87 -34.06
C LEU A 150 -0.67 -18.89 -35.22
N ILE A 151 -1.14 -17.67 -34.95
CA ILE A 151 -1.26 -16.61 -35.98
C ILE A 151 0.11 -16.24 -36.54
N GLY A 152 1.11 -16.03 -35.66
CA GLY A 152 2.46 -15.67 -36.08
C GLY A 152 3.13 -16.74 -36.95
N VAL A 153 2.97 -18.02 -36.60
CA VAL A 153 3.50 -19.14 -37.41
C VAL A 153 2.78 -19.26 -38.74
N LEU A 154 1.43 -19.16 -38.77
CA LEU A 154 0.66 -19.23 -40.00
C LEU A 154 0.97 -18.07 -40.97
N ALA A 155 1.22 -16.87 -40.45
CA ALA A 155 1.68 -15.73 -41.24
C ALA A 155 3.08 -15.97 -41.79
N GLY A 156 4.03 -16.44 -40.96
CA GLY A 156 5.41 -16.69 -41.38
C GLY A 156 5.61 -17.85 -42.36
N MET A 157 4.73 -18.86 -42.35
CA MET A 157 4.83 -20.02 -43.24
C MET A 157 4.21 -19.81 -44.63
N ARG A 158 3.45 -18.72 -44.86
CA ARG A 158 2.73 -18.46 -46.11
C ARG A 158 3.03 -17.07 -46.69
N GLU A 159 4.31 -16.81 -46.97
CA GLU A 159 4.74 -15.61 -47.69
C GLU A 159 3.95 -15.43 -49.01
N GLY A 160 3.24 -14.30 -49.12
CA GLY A 160 2.49 -13.92 -50.34
C GLY A 160 1.04 -14.42 -50.43
N SER A 161 0.48 -15.08 -49.42
CA SER A 161 -0.92 -15.55 -49.45
C SER A 161 -1.96 -14.46 -49.14
N LYS A 162 -3.23 -14.67 -49.51
CA LYS A 162 -4.33 -13.71 -49.23
C LYS A 162 -4.49 -13.37 -47.73
N LEU A 163 -4.09 -14.29 -46.83
CA LEU A 163 -4.11 -14.09 -45.37
C LEU A 163 -3.07 -13.07 -44.90
N ASP A 164 -1.88 -13.11 -45.49
CA ASP A 164 -0.77 -12.20 -45.16
C ASP A 164 -1.08 -10.76 -45.60
N ARG A 165 -1.71 -10.60 -46.79
CA ARG A 165 -2.21 -9.31 -47.29
C ARG A 165 -3.39 -8.75 -46.49
N SER A 166 -4.32 -9.59 -46.01
CA SER A 166 -5.43 -9.10 -45.18
C SER A 166 -4.97 -8.70 -43.77
N LEU A 167 -4.03 -9.43 -43.18
CA LEU A 167 -3.51 -9.12 -41.84
C LEU A 167 -2.64 -7.85 -41.85
N SER A 168 -1.84 -7.64 -42.90
CA SER A 168 -1.00 -6.45 -43.05
C SER A 168 -1.77 -5.16 -43.35
N THR A 169 -3.06 -5.25 -43.74
CA THR A 169 -3.91 -4.07 -44.00
C THR A 169 -4.73 -3.66 -42.76
N PHE A 170 -4.94 -4.58 -41.82
CA PHE A 170 -5.72 -4.36 -40.58
C PHE A 170 -4.85 -4.23 -39.32
N SER A 171 -3.56 -4.60 -39.39
CA SER A 171 -2.52 -4.24 -38.41
C SER A 171 -1.95 -2.86 -38.70
#